data_AF-A0A848UFY7-F1
#
_entry.id   AF-A0A848UFY7-F1
#
_cell.length_a   1.000
_cell.length_b   1.000
_cell.length_c   1.000
_cell.angle_alpha   90.00
_cell.angle_beta   90.00
_cell.angle_gamma   90.00
#
_symmetry.space_group_name_H-M   'P 1'
#
loop_
_entity.id
_entity.type
_entity.pdbx_description
1 polymer ?
#
loop_
_entity_poly.entity_id
_entity_poly.type
_entity_poly.pdbx_seq_one_letter_code
_entity_poly.pdbx_strand_id
1 'polypeptide(L)'
;DGWSVEQAAASGASAAKLLLPYHPDRALADAQRSVAERVLGSCRTVDLPLILEPLFYGVRSAEERERVVLTTVDDFASTGADLLKLPFPVDPAAVVEREDRIAACRRVTDRCSQPWALLSGGGDFESFAAQVDAALAGGASGFMVGRALWGDAARASAADRPRVIDEKVSARWRRLNEIARSERAIAALRDQEARRP
;
A
#
# COMPACT_ATOMS: atom_id res chain seq x y z
N ASP A 1 14.84 -9.12 -17.55
CA ASP A 1 14.58 -9.91 -18.78
C ASP A 1 14.24 -11.34 -18.41
N GLY A 2 13.13 -11.88 -18.95
CA GLY A 2 12.65 -13.24 -18.68
C GLY A 2 11.19 -13.36 -18.25
N TRP A 3 10.50 -12.24 -18.00
CA TRP A 3 9.06 -12.20 -17.73
C TRP A 3 8.41 -11.05 -18.49
N SER A 4 7.25 -11.32 -19.10
CA SER A 4 6.33 -10.36 -19.68
C SER A 4 4.97 -10.39 -18.97
N VAL A 5 4.11 -9.42 -19.24
CA VAL A 5 2.74 -9.38 -18.69
C VAL A 5 1.92 -10.56 -19.21
N GLU A 6 2.07 -10.91 -20.49
CA GLU A 6 1.45 -12.06 -21.13
C GLU A 6 1.85 -13.37 -20.44
N GLN A 7 3.15 -13.52 -20.10
CA GLN A 7 3.64 -14.69 -19.39
C GLN A 7 3.10 -14.75 -17.96
N ALA A 8 2.98 -13.62 -17.27
CA ALA A 8 2.35 -13.55 -15.96
C ALA A 8 0.88 -13.97 -16.03
N ALA A 9 0.11 -13.44 -17.00
CA ALA A 9 -1.28 -13.81 -17.23
C ALA A 9 -1.41 -15.31 -17.55
N ALA A 10 -0.60 -15.84 -18.47
CA ALA A 10 -0.60 -17.25 -18.85
C ALA A 10 -0.21 -18.19 -17.69
N SER A 11 0.52 -17.68 -16.68
CA SER A 11 0.88 -18.43 -15.46
C SER A 11 -0.23 -18.41 -14.40
N GLY A 12 -1.39 -17.81 -14.68
CA GLY A 12 -2.54 -17.74 -13.77
C GLY A 12 -2.48 -16.59 -12.77
N ALA A 13 -1.66 -15.56 -13.01
CA ALA A 13 -1.66 -14.37 -12.17
C ALA A 13 -3.01 -13.65 -12.24
N SER A 14 -3.56 -13.24 -11.09
CA SER A 14 -4.78 -12.42 -11.03
C SER A 14 -4.52 -10.92 -11.20
N ALA A 15 -3.26 -10.50 -11.09
CA ALA A 15 -2.82 -9.13 -11.32
C ALA A 15 -1.31 -9.11 -11.61
N ALA A 16 -0.86 -8.13 -12.39
CA ALA A 16 0.53 -7.72 -12.42
C ALA A 16 0.81 -6.75 -11.27
N LYS A 17 2.05 -6.73 -10.79
CA LYS A 17 2.49 -5.78 -9.78
C LYS A 17 3.83 -5.18 -10.18
N LEU A 18 3.92 -3.84 -10.18
CA LEU A 18 5.15 -3.11 -10.49
C LEU A 18 5.64 -2.37 -9.24
N LEU A 19 6.84 -2.69 -8.75
CA LEU A 19 7.57 -1.79 -7.84
C LEU A 19 8.24 -0.71 -8.69
N LEU A 20 7.95 0.55 -8.42
CA LEU A 20 8.58 1.66 -9.12
C LEU A 20 9.29 2.56 -8.10
N PRO A 21 10.63 2.48 -7.96
CA PRO A 21 11.36 3.52 -7.26
C PRO A 21 11.04 4.86 -7.91
N TYR A 22 10.54 5.83 -7.14
CA TYR A 22 10.07 7.11 -7.67
C TYR A 22 10.40 8.27 -6.74
N HIS A 23 10.79 9.41 -7.28
CA HIS A 23 10.86 10.64 -6.49
C HIS A 23 10.62 11.82 -7.43
N PRO A 24 9.60 12.66 -7.16
CA PRO A 24 9.12 13.66 -8.11
C PRO A 24 10.18 14.69 -8.49
N ASP A 25 11.08 15.03 -7.56
CA ASP A 25 12.13 16.03 -7.80
C ASP A 25 13.46 15.44 -8.33
N ARG A 26 13.48 14.20 -8.84
CA ARG A 26 14.70 13.58 -9.41
C ARG A 26 14.63 13.54 -10.93
N ALA A 27 15.80 13.63 -11.56
CA ALA A 27 15.93 13.71 -13.02
C ALA A 27 15.30 12.53 -13.79
N LEU A 28 15.05 11.39 -13.13
CA LEU A 28 14.46 10.20 -13.74
C LEU A 28 12.93 10.11 -13.56
N ALA A 29 12.28 11.08 -12.93
CA ALA A 29 10.84 11.03 -12.63
C ALA A 29 10.00 10.74 -13.90
N ASP A 30 10.26 11.46 -14.99
CA ASP A 30 9.57 11.28 -16.26
C ASP A 30 9.79 9.87 -16.83
N ALA A 31 11.04 9.41 -16.86
CA ALA A 31 11.39 8.07 -17.33
C ALA A 31 10.73 6.97 -16.48
N GLN A 32 10.62 7.17 -15.17
CA GLN A 32 9.95 6.27 -14.24
C GLN A 32 8.43 6.23 -14.51
N ARG A 33 7.78 7.38 -14.73
CA ARG A 33 6.37 7.42 -15.13
C ARG A 33 6.13 6.70 -16.46
N SER A 34 6.98 6.92 -17.46
CA SER A 34 6.89 6.21 -18.74
C SER A 34 7.06 4.69 -18.60
N VAL A 35 7.81 4.19 -17.62
CA VAL A 35 7.86 2.74 -17.33
C VAL A 35 6.50 2.24 -16.86
N ALA A 36 5.85 2.95 -15.94
CA ALA A 36 4.52 2.58 -15.45
C ALA A 36 3.48 2.58 -16.58
N GLU A 37 3.47 3.60 -17.43
CA GLU A 37 2.57 3.70 -18.58
C GLU A 37 2.72 2.53 -19.56
N ARG A 38 3.96 2.13 -19.88
CA ARG A 38 4.21 0.98 -20.78
C ARG A 38 3.73 -0.34 -20.17
N VAL A 39 3.98 -0.55 -18.88
CA VAL A 39 3.51 -1.75 -18.18
C VAL A 39 1.99 -1.78 -18.12
N LEU A 40 1.35 -0.64 -17.82
CA LEU A 40 -0.10 -0.51 -17.83
C LEU A 40 -0.71 -0.78 -19.21
N GLY A 41 -0.09 -0.26 -20.28
CA GLY A 41 -0.50 -0.58 -21.65
C GLY A 41 -0.44 -2.09 -21.94
N SER A 42 0.61 -2.77 -21.49
CA SER A 42 0.77 -4.22 -21.64
C SER A 42 -0.23 -5.01 -20.78
N CYS A 43 -0.56 -4.53 -19.58
CA CYS A 43 -1.63 -5.10 -18.75
C CYS A 43 -2.99 -5.06 -19.44
N ARG A 44 -3.31 -3.94 -20.09
CA ARG A 44 -4.58 -3.75 -20.81
C ARG A 44 -4.73 -4.67 -22.03
N THR A 45 -3.66 -5.05 -22.71
CA THR A 45 -3.75 -5.94 -23.88
C THR A 45 -4.14 -7.38 -23.53
N VAL A 46 -3.92 -7.78 -22.27
CA VAL A 46 -4.25 -9.13 -21.78
C VAL A 46 -5.28 -9.14 -20.64
N ASP A 47 -5.97 -8.01 -20.42
CA ASP A 47 -6.99 -7.84 -19.36
C ASP A 47 -6.50 -8.26 -17.96
N LEU A 48 -5.24 -7.92 -17.65
CA LEU A 48 -4.62 -8.23 -16.36
C LEU A 48 -4.52 -6.96 -15.50
N PRO A 49 -5.17 -6.86 -14.33
CA PRO A 49 -5.10 -5.68 -13.48
C PRO A 49 -3.66 -5.32 -13.08
N LEU A 50 -3.35 -4.02 -12.99
CA LEU A 50 -2.06 -3.52 -12.52
C LEU A 50 -2.15 -2.96 -11.10
N ILE A 51 -1.35 -3.54 -10.19
CA ILE A 51 -1.02 -2.95 -8.90
C ILE A 51 0.27 -2.14 -9.04
N LEU A 52 0.18 -0.81 -8.96
CA LEU A 52 1.34 0.08 -9.05
C LEU A 52 1.83 0.47 -7.66
N GLU A 53 3.09 0.17 -7.33
CA GLU A 53 3.74 0.51 -6.07
C GLU A 53 4.86 1.54 -6.30
N PRO A 54 4.54 2.84 -6.41
CA PRO A 54 5.56 3.87 -6.44
C PRO A 54 6.15 4.03 -5.03
N LEU A 55 7.46 3.85 -4.90
CA LEU A 55 8.17 3.86 -3.63
C LEU A 55 9.23 4.95 -3.62
N PHE A 56 9.11 5.88 -2.66
CA PHE A 56 10.05 6.98 -2.52
C PHE A 56 11.47 6.51 -2.17
N TYR A 57 12.46 7.34 -2.51
CA TYR A 57 13.86 7.17 -2.12
C TYR A 57 14.53 8.52 -1.90
N GLY A 58 15.56 8.59 -1.06
CA GLY A 58 16.33 9.83 -0.87
C GLY A 58 15.57 10.96 -0.17
N VAL A 59 14.58 10.60 0.66
CA VAL A 59 13.85 11.50 1.56
C VAL A 59 14.63 11.68 2.86
N ARG A 60 14.71 12.91 3.39
CA ARG A 60 15.60 13.31 4.50
C ARG A 60 14.88 13.87 5.73
N SER A 61 13.59 14.21 5.62
CA SER A 61 12.78 14.69 6.75
C SER A 61 11.35 14.19 6.69
N ALA A 62 10.61 14.30 7.80
CA ALA A 62 9.20 13.93 7.88
C ALA A 62 8.33 14.81 6.96
N GLU A 63 8.64 16.10 6.87
CA GLU A 63 7.95 17.06 5.99
C GLU A 63 8.23 16.75 4.51
N GLU A 64 9.48 16.42 4.17
CA GLU A 64 9.84 15.99 2.81
C GLU A 64 9.12 14.68 2.45
N ARG A 65 9.01 13.74 3.39
CA ARG A 65 8.31 12.47 3.20
C ARG A 65 6.85 12.71 2.83
N GLU A 66 6.12 13.46 3.66
CA GLU A 66 4.70 13.68 3.42
C GLU A 66 4.48 14.33 2.06
N ARG A 67 5.24 15.39 1.75
CA ARG A 67 5.16 16.06 0.44
C ARG A 67 5.44 15.09 -0.71
N VAL A 68 6.54 14.32 -0.64
CA VAL A 68 6.91 13.36 -1.69
C VAL A 68 5.82 12.30 -1.87
N VAL A 69 5.24 11.79 -0.80
CA VAL A 69 4.14 10.82 -0.88
C VAL A 69 2.92 11.45 -1.55
N LEU A 70 2.49 12.65 -1.15
CA LEU A 70 1.33 13.31 -1.74
C LEU A 70 1.55 13.65 -3.22
N THR A 71 2.71 14.21 -3.59
CA THR A 71 3.04 14.49 -5.00
C THR A 71 3.12 13.21 -5.82
N THR A 72 3.65 12.12 -5.27
CA THR A 72 3.64 10.81 -5.92
C THR A 72 2.21 10.32 -6.18
N VAL A 73 1.30 10.53 -5.23
CA VAL A 73 -0.11 10.20 -5.44
C VAL A 73 -0.67 11.03 -6.58
N ASP A 74 -0.46 12.34 -6.59
CA ASP A 74 -0.94 13.22 -7.66
C ASP A 74 -0.42 12.78 -9.04
N ASP A 75 0.84 12.38 -9.14
CA ASP A 75 1.48 11.92 -10.38
C ASP A 75 0.91 10.59 -10.92
N PHE A 76 0.47 9.69 -10.04
CA PHE A 76 0.02 8.35 -10.42
C PHE A 76 -1.49 8.15 -10.33
N ALA A 77 -2.22 9.02 -9.63
CA ALA A 77 -3.63 8.82 -9.33
C ALA A 77 -4.57 8.94 -10.53
N SER A 78 -4.07 9.39 -11.68
CA SER A 78 -4.80 9.49 -12.94
C SER A 78 -4.22 8.60 -14.05
N THR A 79 -3.17 7.82 -13.75
CA THR A 79 -2.51 6.95 -14.75
C THR A 79 -3.42 5.82 -15.22
N GLY A 80 -4.42 5.46 -14.41
CA GLY A 80 -5.38 4.40 -14.70
C GLY A 80 -4.88 3.01 -14.34
N ALA A 81 -3.99 2.91 -13.35
CA ALA A 81 -3.72 1.67 -12.65
C ALA A 81 -4.94 1.25 -11.81
N ASP A 82 -5.17 -0.05 -11.67
CA ASP A 82 -6.35 -0.58 -10.97
C ASP A 82 -6.27 -0.45 -9.45
N LEU A 83 -5.05 -0.45 -8.90
CA LEU A 83 -4.79 -0.28 -7.47
C LEU A 83 -3.43 0.41 -7.26
N LEU A 84 -3.41 1.45 -6.44
CA LEU A 84 -2.15 2.00 -5.92
C LEU A 84 -1.75 1.29 -4.63
N LYS A 85 -0.49 0.85 -4.54
CA LYS A 85 0.10 0.35 -3.29
C LYS A 85 1.05 1.41 -2.75
N LEU A 86 0.67 2.08 -1.67
CA LEU A 86 1.30 3.33 -1.23
C LEU A 86 1.92 3.22 0.17
N PRO A 87 3.05 3.91 0.43
CA PRO A 87 3.64 4.01 1.76
C PRO A 87 2.77 4.86 2.70
N PHE A 88 2.94 4.64 4.01
CA PHE A 88 2.31 5.50 5.01
C PHE A 88 2.83 6.95 4.87
N PRO A 89 1.95 7.97 4.80
CA PRO A 89 2.36 9.35 4.52
C PRO A 89 3.14 9.98 5.67
N VAL A 90 2.84 9.59 6.91
CA VAL A 90 3.52 10.08 8.12
C VAL A 90 4.80 9.27 8.36
N ASP A 91 5.84 9.94 8.88
CA ASP A 91 7.03 9.25 9.36
C ASP A 91 6.69 8.31 10.54
N PRO A 92 6.97 7.00 10.46
CA PRO A 92 6.74 6.06 11.56
C PRO A 92 7.48 6.42 12.87
N ALA A 93 8.55 7.22 12.80
CA ALA A 93 9.27 7.69 13.98
C ALA A 93 8.65 8.94 14.64
N ALA A 94 7.71 9.61 13.97
CA ALA A 94 7.07 10.80 14.51
C ALA A 94 6.04 10.43 15.59
N VAL A 95 6.06 11.17 16.69
CA VAL A 95 5.04 11.09 17.74
C VAL A 95 3.86 11.96 17.30
N VAL A 96 2.86 11.33 16.71
CA VAL A 96 1.68 11.99 16.17
C VAL A 96 0.43 11.31 16.75
N GLU A 97 -0.65 12.06 16.96
CA GLU A 97 -1.90 11.48 17.43
C GLU A 97 -2.59 10.63 16.36
N ARG A 98 -3.51 9.75 16.78
CA ARG A 98 -4.25 8.88 15.85
C ARG A 98 -5.02 9.70 14.81
N GLU A 99 -5.70 10.76 15.23
CA GLU A 99 -6.55 11.55 14.31
C GLU A 99 -5.73 12.26 13.24
N ASP A 100 -4.53 12.75 13.58
CA ASP A 100 -3.62 13.37 12.60
C ASP A 100 -3.10 12.35 11.58
N ARG A 101 -2.80 11.12 12.03
CA ARG A 101 -2.46 10.01 11.12
C ARG A 101 -3.61 9.68 10.17
N ILE A 102 -4.85 9.68 10.68
CA ILE A 102 -6.05 9.48 9.86
C ILE A 102 -6.20 10.62 8.86
N ALA A 103 -6.05 11.87 9.29
CA ALA A 103 -6.13 13.04 8.43
C ALA A 103 -5.08 13.01 7.31
N ALA A 104 -3.86 12.54 7.60
CA ALA A 104 -2.83 12.33 6.58
C ALA A 104 -3.22 11.26 5.56
N CYS A 105 -3.85 10.16 6.00
CA CYS A 105 -4.36 9.13 5.11
C CYS A 105 -5.57 9.61 4.29
N ARG A 106 -6.45 10.45 4.88
CA ARG A 106 -7.55 11.11 4.15
C ARG A 106 -7.00 11.98 3.01
N ARG A 107 -5.94 12.77 3.26
CA ARG A 107 -5.27 13.55 2.19
C ARG A 107 -4.80 12.68 1.02
N VAL A 108 -4.33 11.45 1.28
CA VAL A 108 -3.98 10.49 0.22
C VAL A 108 -5.23 10.02 -0.52
N THR A 109 -6.27 9.61 0.22
CA THR A 109 -7.54 9.14 -0.36
C THR A 109 -8.18 10.19 -1.25
N ASP A 110 -8.25 11.45 -0.81
CA ASP A 110 -8.88 12.56 -1.55
C ASP A 110 -8.19 12.85 -2.90
N ARG A 111 -6.94 12.41 -3.07
CA ARG A 111 -6.15 12.56 -4.30
C ARG A 111 -6.20 11.31 -5.19
N CYS A 112 -6.63 10.18 -4.67
CA CYS A 112 -6.70 8.93 -5.41
C CYS A 112 -8.04 8.80 -6.15
N SER A 113 -8.01 8.67 -7.48
CA SER A 113 -9.21 8.33 -8.25
C SER A 113 -9.54 6.82 -8.25
N GLN A 114 -8.53 5.98 -8.06
CA GLN A 114 -8.61 4.52 -7.91
C GLN A 114 -8.43 4.11 -6.44
N PRO A 115 -8.82 2.89 -6.03
CA PRO A 115 -8.51 2.40 -4.68
C PRO A 115 -7.00 2.40 -4.40
N TRP A 116 -6.65 2.53 -3.12
CA TRP A 116 -5.28 2.37 -2.67
C TRP A 116 -5.17 1.44 -1.47
N ALA A 117 -4.02 0.75 -1.36
CA ALA A 117 -3.70 -0.16 -0.27
C ALA A 117 -2.37 0.25 0.38
N LEU A 118 -2.34 0.21 1.71
CA LEU A 118 -1.13 0.51 2.48
C LEU A 118 -0.06 -0.59 2.34
N LEU A 119 1.18 -0.21 2.07
CA LEU A 119 2.35 -1.11 2.16
C LEU A 119 3.03 -1.04 3.54
N SER A 120 3.69 -2.13 3.95
CA SER A 120 4.26 -2.22 5.30
C SER A 120 5.62 -1.56 5.50
N GLY A 121 6.33 -1.17 4.43
CA GLY A 121 7.62 -0.45 4.51
C GLY A 121 8.80 -1.23 5.08
N GLY A 122 8.56 -2.33 5.80
CA GLY A 122 9.59 -3.12 6.48
C GLY A 122 9.77 -2.79 7.98
N GLY A 123 8.87 -1.98 8.56
CA GLY A 123 8.81 -1.76 10.00
C GLY A 123 8.32 -3.00 10.77
N ASP A 124 8.25 -2.88 12.09
CA ASP A 124 7.70 -3.93 12.95
C ASP A 124 6.16 -4.03 12.81
N PHE A 125 5.61 -5.12 13.36
CA PHE A 125 4.19 -5.42 13.24
C PHE A 125 3.29 -4.44 13.99
N GLU A 126 3.70 -3.95 15.17
CA GLU A 126 2.85 -3.09 15.99
C GLU A 126 2.70 -1.72 15.33
N SER A 127 3.83 -1.16 14.85
CA SER A 127 3.80 0.06 14.05
C SER A 127 2.94 -0.11 12.81
N PHE A 128 3.08 -1.23 12.08
CA PHE A 128 2.27 -1.48 10.90
C PHE A 128 0.77 -1.65 11.21
N ALA A 129 0.40 -2.34 12.29
CA ALA A 129 -0.99 -2.49 12.69
C ALA A 129 -1.66 -1.15 13.01
N ALA A 130 -0.94 -0.24 13.70
CA ALA A 130 -1.41 1.12 13.95
C ALA A 130 -1.54 1.95 12.65
N GLN A 131 -0.66 1.74 11.67
CA GLN A 131 -0.76 2.37 10.36
C GLN A 131 -1.95 1.84 9.55
N VAL A 132 -2.23 0.53 9.60
CA VAL A 132 -3.40 -0.08 8.94
C VAL A 132 -4.69 0.49 9.49
N ASP A 133 -4.80 0.59 10.82
CA ASP A 133 -5.95 1.21 11.49
C ASP A 133 -6.18 2.65 11.00
N ALA A 134 -5.14 3.50 11.03
CA ALA A 134 -5.24 4.88 10.55
C ALA A 134 -5.52 4.99 9.04
N ALA A 135 -4.90 4.14 8.22
CA ALA A 135 -5.07 4.15 6.77
C ALA A 135 -6.49 3.78 6.36
N LEU A 136 -7.07 2.74 6.96
CA LEU A 136 -8.44 2.31 6.68
C LEU A 136 -9.46 3.35 7.17
N ALA A 137 -9.28 3.89 8.38
CA ALA A 137 -10.09 4.99 8.90
C ALA A 137 -9.98 6.27 8.04
N GLY A 138 -8.86 6.42 7.33
CA GLY A 138 -8.58 7.49 6.37
C GLY A 138 -9.01 7.19 4.93
N GLY A 139 -9.67 6.05 4.65
CA GLY A 139 -10.25 5.73 3.35
C GLY A 139 -9.42 4.81 2.44
N ALA A 140 -8.31 4.24 2.94
CA ALA A 140 -7.62 3.16 2.22
C ALA A 140 -8.58 1.97 2.00
N SER A 141 -8.48 1.33 0.84
CA SER A 141 -9.30 0.17 0.50
C SER A 141 -8.80 -1.15 1.12
N GLY A 142 -7.57 -1.14 1.64
CA GLY A 142 -6.94 -2.31 2.23
C GLY A 142 -5.47 -2.08 2.58
N PHE A 143 -4.76 -3.18 2.74
CA PHE A 143 -3.32 -3.20 2.97
C PHE A 143 -2.69 -4.39 2.27
N MET A 144 -1.40 -4.27 1.93
CA MET A 144 -0.58 -5.34 1.36
C MET A 144 0.68 -5.50 2.20
N VAL A 145 0.69 -6.55 3.02
CA VAL A 145 1.72 -6.77 4.04
C VAL A 145 2.72 -7.84 3.62
N GLY A 146 3.99 -7.60 3.93
CA GLY A 146 5.08 -8.56 3.73
C GLY A 146 5.83 -8.83 5.03
N ARG A 147 7.03 -8.26 5.12
CA ARG A 147 7.98 -8.47 6.22
C ARG A 147 7.43 -8.18 7.63
N ALA A 148 6.54 -7.19 7.79
CA ALA A 148 5.91 -6.91 9.09
C ALA A 148 5.06 -8.09 9.59
N LEU A 149 4.50 -8.88 8.68
CA LEU A 149 3.71 -10.08 9.00
C LEU A 149 4.62 -11.30 9.21
N TRP A 150 5.38 -11.68 8.18
CA TRP A 150 6.08 -12.99 8.11
C TRP A 150 7.61 -12.91 8.17
N GLY A 151 8.20 -11.73 8.40
CA GLY A 151 9.66 -11.56 8.40
C GLY A 151 10.39 -12.46 9.42
N ASP A 152 9.75 -12.77 10.54
CA ASP A 152 10.29 -13.70 11.53
C ASP A 152 10.34 -15.14 11.01
N ALA A 153 9.34 -15.59 10.25
CA ALA A 153 9.31 -16.92 9.66
C ALA A 153 10.37 -17.07 8.55
N ALA A 154 10.66 -15.99 7.80
CA ALA A 154 11.72 -15.97 6.81
C ALA A 154 13.12 -16.10 7.42
N ARG A 155 13.32 -15.56 8.64
CA ARG A 155 14.59 -15.66 9.39
C ARG A 155 14.69 -16.93 10.24
N ALA A 156 13.57 -17.59 10.52
CA ALA A 156 13.54 -18.82 11.29
C ALA A 156 14.25 -19.98 10.56
N SER A 157 14.83 -20.88 11.37
CA SER A 157 15.33 -22.16 10.90
C SER A 157 14.21 -22.97 10.21
N ALA A 158 14.57 -23.92 9.34
CA ALA A 158 13.57 -24.78 8.71
C ALA A 158 12.73 -25.56 9.74
N ALA A 159 13.32 -25.94 10.88
CA ALA A 159 12.65 -26.65 11.96
C ALA A 159 11.67 -25.76 12.75
N ASP A 160 12.02 -24.49 12.99
CA ASP A 160 11.19 -23.56 13.78
C ASP A 160 10.12 -22.85 12.94
N ARG A 161 10.31 -22.75 11.62
CA ARG A 161 9.45 -21.97 10.72
C ARG A 161 7.96 -22.35 10.81
N PRO A 162 7.55 -23.64 10.84
CA PRO A 162 6.15 -24.00 10.98
C PRO A 162 5.53 -23.42 12.25
N ARG A 163 6.24 -23.50 13.39
CA ARG A 163 5.78 -22.95 14.67
C ARG A 163 5.66 -21.42 14.62
N VAL A 164 6.63 -20.73 14.03
CA VAL A 164 6.57 -19.26 13.87
C VAL A 164 5.40 -18.84 12.99
N ILE A 165 5.09 -19.61 11.94
CA ILE A 165 3.93 -19.35 11.08
C ILE A 165 2.65 -19.53 11.89
N ASP A 166 2.49 -20.67 12.57
CA ASP A 166 1.25 -21.02 13.27
C ASP A 166 0.95 -20.07 14.44
N GLU A 167 1.95 -19.81 15.29
CA GLU A 167 1.77 -19.01 16.49
C GLU A 167 1.78 -17.50 16.19
N LYS A 168 2.76 -17.03 15.40
CA LYS A 168 3.05 -15.60 15.25
C LYS A 168 2.39 -15.00 14.01
N VAL A 169 2.61 -15.61 12.84
CA VAL A 169 2.07 -15.09 11.57
C VAL A 169 0.55 -15.16 11.55
N SER A 170 -0.04 -16.28 11.98
CA SER A 170 -1.50 -16.44 12.02
C SER A 170 -2.16 -15.48 13.00
N ALA A 171 -1.60 -15.28 14.20
CA ALA A 171 -2.13 -14.32 15.18
C ALA A 171 -2.10 -12.88 14.63
N ARG A 172 -0.99 -12.48 14.03
CA ARG A 172 -0.83 -11.18 13.36
C ARG A 172 -1.85 -10.99 12.22
N TRP A 173 -2.05 -12.02 11.40
CA TRP A 173 -3.04 -11.98 10.31
C TRP A 173 -4.48 -11.83 10.83
N ARG A 174 -4.86 -12.55 11.89
CA ARG A 174 -6.18 -12.40 12.52
C ARG A 174 -6.39 -10.96 13.01
N ARG A 175 -5.41 -10.39 13.70
CA ARG A 175 -5.48 -9.00 14.18
C ARG A 175 -5.63 -7.99 13.05
N LEU A 176 -4.89 -8.12 11.94
CA LEU A 176 -5.06 -7.20 10.80
C LEU A 176 -6.46 -7.33 10.15
N ASN A 177 -7.01 -8.54 10.08
CA ASN A 177 -8.38 -8.75 9.59
C ASN A 177 -9.44 -8.17 10.53
N GLU A 178 -9.23 -8.27 11.84
CA GLU A 178 -10.11 -7.66 12.84
C GLU A 178 -10.14 -6.14 12.69
N ILE A 179 -8.98 -5.50 12.57
CA ILE A 179 -8.87 -4.05 12.29
C ILE A 179 -9.66 -3.72 11.01
N ALA A 180 -9.44 -4.47 9.92
CA ALA A 180 -10.10 -4.20 8.65
C ALA A 180 -11.62 -4.40 8.68
N ARG A 181 -12.12 -5.38 9.43
CA ARG A 181 -13.56 -5.60 9.61
C ARG A 181 -14.20 -4.48 10.44
N SER A 182 -13.53 -4.07 11.52
CA SER A 182 -14.01 -2.98 12.38
C SER A 182 -14.12 -1.66 11.63
N GLU A 183 -13.09 -1.26 10.89
CA GLU A 183 -13.12 0.00 10.13
C GLU A 183 -14.14 -0.04 8.97
N ARG A 184 -14.33 -1.20 8.32
CA ARG A 184 -15.41 -1.38 7.34
C ARG A 184 -16.81 -1.22 7.97
N ALA A 185 -17.03 -1.75 9.17
CA ALA A 185 -18.29 -1.60 9.88
C ALA A 185 -18.54 -0.13 10.28
N ILE A 186 -17.51 0.57 10.76
CA ILE A 186 -17.57 1.99 11.10
C ILE A 186 -17.91 2.84 9.87
N ALA A 187 -17.24 2.59 8.74
CA ALA A 187 -17.52 3.29 7.47
C ALA A 187 -18.97 3.07 7.02
N ALA A 188 -19.48 1.85 7.09
CA ALA A 188 -20.87 1.54 6.72
C ALA A 188 -21.90 2.27 7.61
N LEU A 189 -21.63 2.43 8.91
CA LEU A 189 -22.48 3.20 9.81
C LEU A 189 -22.48 4.70 9.47
N ARG A 190 -21.30 5.28 9.20
CA ARG A 190 -21.17 6.69 8.77
C ARG A 190 -21.94 6.98 7.48
N ASP A 191 -21.85 6.07 6.50
CA ASP A 191 -22.58 6.20 5.24
C ASP A 191 -24.10 6.13 5.43
N GLN A 192 -24.58 5.32 6.39
CA GLN A 192 -26.01 5.26 6.73
C GLN A 192 -26.48 6.55 7.40
N GLU A 193 -25.69 7.12 8.31
CA GLU A 193 -26.00 8.40 8.97
C GLU A 193 -26.00 9.57 7.98
N ALA A 194 -25.02 9.64 7.08
CA ALA A 194 -24.93 10.69 6.07
C ALA A 194 -26.08 10.68 5.05
N ARG A 195 -26.76 9.53 4.88
CA ARG A 195 -27.92 9.36 3.99
C ARG A 195 -29.26 9.56 4.69
N ARG A 196 -29.28 9.86 6.00
CA ARG A 196 -30.52 10.19 6.70
C ARG A 196 -31.03 11.57 6.23
N PRO A 197 -32.33 11.69 5.92
CA PRO A 197 -32.94 12.93 5.44
C PRO A 197 -32.96 14.03 6.50
#